data_AF-A0A1M5SAN5-F1
#
_entry.id   AF-A0A1M5SAN5-F1
#
_cell.length_a   1.000
_cell.length_b   1.000
_cell.length_c   1.000
_cell.angle_alpha   90.00
_cell.angle_beta   90.00
_cell.angle_gamma   90.00
#
_symmetry.space_group_name_H-M   'P 1'
#
loop_
_entity.id
_entity.type
_entity.pdbx_description
1 polymer ?
#
loop_
_entity_poly.entity_id
_entity_poly.type
_entity_poly.pdbx_seq_one_letter_code
_entity_poly.pdbx_strand_id
1 'polypeptide(L)' 'MEAMARKWGNSIGIRIPASMANSIKINDGTPIDIELDGDKIIVTRKKYDLKELLA' A
#
# COMPACT_ATOMS: atom_id res chain seq x y z
N MET A 1 8.68 5.76 -14.15
CA MET A 1 9.39 4.69 -13.42
C MET A 1 8.89 3.37 -13.94
N GLU A 2 9.78 2.43 -14.20
CA GLU A 2 9.41 1.06 -14.53
C GLU A 2 9.76 0.17 -13.33
N ALA A 3 8.81 -0.63 -12.89
CA ALA A 3 9.00 -1.60 -11.83
C ALA A 3 8.54 -2.97 -12.34
N MET A 4 9.28 -4.02 -11.97
CA MET A 4 8.94 -5.38 -12.36
C MET A 4 8.22 -6.06 -11.20
N ALA A 5 7.02 -6.56 -11.45
CA ALA A 5 6.31 -7.46 -10.55
C ALA A 5 7.13 -8.74 -10.34
N ARG A 6 7.24 -9.19 -9.09
CA ARG A 6 7.99 -10.40 -8.71
C ARG A 6 7.16 -11.28 -7.80
N LYS A 7 7.37 -12.60 -7.87
CA LYS A 7 6.77 -13.55 -6.92
C LYS A 7 7.34 -13.31 -5.52
N TRP A 8 6.45 -13.12 -4.55
CA TRP A 8 6.76 -13.05 -3.13
C TRP A 8 5.85 -14.04 -2.39
N GLY A 9 6.39 -15.22 -2.07
CA GLY A 9 5.59 -16.33 -1.54
C GLY A 9 4.52 -16.78 -2.54
N ASN A 10 3.26 -16.79 -2.12
CA ASN A 10 2.11 -17.12 -2.97
C ASN A 10 1.47 -15.88 -3.64
N SER A 11 2.10 -14.71 -3.54
CA SER A 11 1.58 -13.44 -4.04
C SER A 11 2.57 -12.76 -4.98
N ILE A 12 2.13 -11.66 -5.60
CA ILE A 12 2.99 -10.75 -6.36
C ILE A 12 3.35 -9.54 -5.50
N GLY A 13 4.63 -9.19 -5.50
CA GLY A 13 5.16 -7.96 -4.90
C GLY A 13 5.71 -7.02 -5.96
N ILE A 14 5.61 -5.73 -5.68
CA ILE A 14 6.23 -4.64 -6.46
C ILE A 14 7.10 -3.82 -5.50
N ARG A 15 8.29 -3.42 -5.93
CA ARG A 15 9.13 -2.52 -5.14
C ARG A 15 8.65 -1.08 -5.31
N ILE A 16 8.31 -0.44 -4.20
CA ILE A 16 8.03 1.00 -4.15
C ILE A 16 9.32 1.70 -3.72
N PRO A 17 9.80 2.71 -4.47
CA PRO A 17 10.96 3.49 -4.08
C PRO A 17 10.76 4.18 -2.74
N ALA A 18 11.85 4.31 -1.97
CA ALA A 18 11.82 4.96 -0.67
C ALA A 18 11.26 6.39 -0.72
N SER A 19 11.58 7.16 -1.76
CA SER A 19 11.05 8.53 -1.94
C SER A 19 9.52 8.58 -2.03
N MET A 20 8.92 7.62 -2.75
CA MET A 20 7.46 7.51 -2.87
C MET A 20 6.84 7.05 -1.56
N ALA A 21 7.37 5.98 -0.96
CA ALA A 21 6.87 5.46 0.32
C ALA A 21 6.91 6.54 1.43
N ASN A 22 8.00 7.30 1.51
CA ASN A 22 8.16 8.39 2.46
C ASN A 22 7.16 9.53 2.23
N SER A 23 6.84 9.87 0.97
CA SER A 23 5.90 10.95 0.64
C SER A 23 4.49 10.70 1.20
N ILE A 24 4.09 9.43 1.30
CA ILE A 24 2.80 8.99 1.86
C ILE A 24 2.93 8.38 3.26
N LYS A 25 4.12 8.50 3.88
CA LYS A 25 4.43 8.02 5.24
C LYS A 25 4.11 6.54 5.45
N ILE A 26 4.43 5.71 4.46
CA ILE A 26 4.34 4.25 4.55
C ILE A 26 5.73 3.71 4.86
N ASN A 27 5.82 2.93 5.92
CA ASN A 27 7.00 2.16 6.33
C ASN A 27 6.59 0.71 6.62
N ASP A 28 7.56 -0.12 6.96
CA ASP A 28 7.30 -1.51 7.34
C ASP A 28 6.30 -1.58 8.52
N GLY A 29 5.29 -2.44 8.37
CA GLY A 29 4.19 -2.54 9.33
C GLY A 29 3.12 -1.44 9.27
N THR A 30 3.22 -0.44 8.39
CA THR A 30 2.14 0.54 8.21
C THR A 30 0.87 -0.12 7.64
N PRO A 31 -0.30 0.00 8.30
CA PRO A 31 -1.55 -0.50 7.75
C PRO A 31 -1.92 0.27 6.48
N ILE A 32 -2.27 -0.47 5.44
CA ILE A 32 -2.66 0.04 4.12
C ILE A 32 -3.97 -0.60 3.69
N ASP A 33 -4.75 0.13 2.90
CA ASP A 33 -5.87 -0.41 2.16
C ASP A 33 -5.48 -0.49 0.67
N ILE A 34 -5.95 -1.55 0.01
CA ILE A 34 -5.66 -1.84 -1.39
C ILE A 34 -6.98 -2.02 -2.12
N GLU A 35 -7.19 -1.24 -3.17
CA GLU A 35 -8.40 -1.26 -3.98
C GLU A 35 -8.06 -1.45 -5.46
N LEU A 36 -9.00 -2.05 -6.21
CA LEU A 36 -8.91 -2.20 -7.65
C LEU A 36 -9.81 -1.17 -8.33
N ASP A 37 -9.23 -0.32 -9.17
CA ASP A 37 -9.95 0.63 -10.01
C ASP A 37 -9.63 0.33 -11.48
N GLY A 38 -10.44 -0.56 -12.08
CA GLY A 38 -10.23 -1.06 -13.43
C GLY A 38 -8.91 -1.83 -13.58
N ASP A 39 -7.96 -1.23 -14.30
CA ASP A 39 -6.61 -1.77 -14.52
C ASP A 39 -5.57 -1.25 -13.53
N LYS A 40 -6.00 -0.46 -12.53
CA LYS A 40 -5.13 0.16 -11.53
C LYS A 40 -5.30 -0.49 -10.17
N ILE A 41 -4.19 -0.60 -9.46
CA ILE A 41 -4.18 -0.89 -8.02
C ILE A 41 -3.94 0.43 -7.30
N ILE A 42 -4.90 0.83 -6.48
CA ILE A 42 -4.79 2.01 -5.63
C ILE A 42 -4.39 1.54 -4.23
N VAL A 43 -3.28 2.09 -3.73
CA VAL A 43 -2.79 1.81 -2.37
C VAL A 43 -2.89 3.09 -1.55
N THR A 44 -3.62 3.03 -0.45
CA THR A 44 -3.78 4.16 0.47
C THR A 44 -3.30 3.78 1.86
N ARG A 45 -2.71 4.76 2.56
CA ARG A 45 -2.41 4.58 3.98
C ARG A 45 -3.74 4.57 4.74
N LYS A 46 -3.96 3.52 5.52
CA LYS A 46 -5.15 3.42 6.35
C LYS A 46 -5.15 4.52 7.40
N LYS A 47 -6.23 5.29 7.45
CA LYS A 47 -6.48 6.27 8.50
C LYS A 47 -7.58 5.70 9.37
N TYR A 48 -7.30 5.58 10.66
CA TYR A 48 -8.31 5.18 11.61
C TYR A 48 -8.92 6.44 12.19
N ASP A 49 -10.25 6.52 12.16
CA ASP A 49 -10.96 7.43 13.04
C ASP A 49 -11.19 6.73 14.40
N LEU A 50 -10.95 7.44 15.50
CA LEU A 50 -11.10 6.86 16.83
C LEU A 50 -12.54 6.40 17.09
N LYS A 51 -13.54 7.05 16.50
CA LYS A 51 -14.94 6.64 16.64
C LYS A 51 -15.22 5.33 15.92
N GLU A 52 -14.60 5.11 14.77
CA GLU A 52 -14.73 3.85 14.02
C GLU A 52 -14.13 2.66 14.78
N LEU A 53 -13.06 2.89 15.56
CA LEU A 53 -12.41 1.85 16.35
C LEU A 53 -13.15 1.48 17.65
N LEU A 54 -14.05 2.33 18.11
CA LEU A 54 -14.77 2.17 19.38
C LEU A 54 -16.24 1.73 19.21
N ALA A 55 -16.70 1.58 17.97
CA ALA A 55 -18.04 1.09 17.62
C ALA A 55 -18.04 -0.44 17.47
#